data_AF-A0A843KH02-F1
#
_entry.id   AF-A0A843KH02-F1
#
_cell.length_a   1.000
_cell.length_b   1.000
_cell.length_c   1.000
_cell.angle_alpha   90.00
_cell.angle_beta   90.00
_cell.angle_gamma   90.00
#
_symmetry.space_group_name_H-M   'P 1'
#
loop_
_entity.id
_entity.type
_entity.pdbx_description
1 polymer ?
#
loop_
_entity_poly.entity_id
_entity_poly.type
_entity_poly.pdbx_seq_one_letter_code
_entity_poly.pdbx_strand_id
1 'polypeptide(L)' 'MIRVNDKTKESLTDLKIHPRESYSEVIDRLVASYVDEEPLSAETLKAIRQARDDVRSGRFYTMEEAEKELGLE' A
#
# COMPACT_ATOMS: atom_id res chain seq x y z
N MET A 1 -19.79 -2.23 -21.88
CA MET A 1 -20.50 -1.08 -21.26
C MET A 1 -20.91 -1.50 -19.85
N ILE A 2 -20.37 -0.86 -18.82
CA ILE A 2 -20.72 -1.13 -17.43
C ILE A 2 -21.96 -0.31 -17.07
N ARG A 3 -22.93 -0.91 -16.36
CA ARG A 3 -24.10 -0.20 -15.82
C ARG A 3 -23.90 0.00 -14.32
N VAL A 4 -24.14 1.22 -13.86
CA VAL A 4 -24.09 1.60 -12.45
C VAL A 4 -25.40 2.30 -12.08
N ASN A 5 -25.78 2.26 -10.79
CA ASN A 5 -26.94 3.02 -10.31
C ASN A 5 -26.57 4.50 -10.11
N ASP A 6 -27.59 5.35 -9.90
CA ASP A 6 -27.42 6.79 -9.79
C ASP A 6 -26.54 7.18 -8.59
N LYS A 7 -26.69 6.49 -7.46
CA LYS A 7 -25.86 6.71 -6.27
C LYS A 7 -24.37 6.47 -6.55
N THR A 8 -24.03 5.38 -7.23
CA THR A 8 -22.64 5.09 -7.64
C THR A 8 -22.13 6.15 -8.60
N LYS A 9 -22.97 6.63 -9.52
CA LYS A 9 -22.60 7.70 -10.46
C LYS A 9 -22.32 9.03 -9.76
N GLU A 10 -23.10 9.38 -8.74
CA GLU A 10 -22.85 10.54 -7.89
C GLU A 10 -21.52 10.39 -7.15
N SER A 11 -21.26 9.25 -6.52
CA SER A 11 -19.97 8.99 -5.86
C SER A 11 -18.78 9.08 -6.83
N LEU A 12 -18.91 8.56 -8.06
CA LEU A 12 -17.87 8.71 -9.08
C LEU A 12 -17.68 10.17 -9.53
N THR A 13 -18.71 11.00 -9.40
CA THR A 13 -18.62 12.44 -9.70
C THR A 13 -17.85 13.17 -8.60
N ASP A 14 -18.12 12.85 -7.34
CA ASP A 14 -17.43 13.42 -6.17
C ASP A 14 -15.95 13.00 -6.10
N LEU A 15 -15.63 11.81 -6.63
CA LEU A 15 -14.26 11.28 -6.68
C LEU A 15 -13.41 11.84 -7.82
N LYS A 16 -13.99 12.68 -8.70
CA LYS A 16 -13.21 13.33 -9.77
C LYS A 16 -12.21 14.30 -9.19
N ILE A 17 -10.97 14.21 -9.66
CA ILE A 17 -9.88 15.13 -9.33
C ILE A 17 -10.01 16.42 -10.14
N HIS A 18 -10.47 16.33 -11.39
CA HIS A 18 -10.73 17.50 -12.23
C HIS A 18 -12.09 17.42 -12.95
N PRO A 19 -12.75 18.56 -13.25
CA PRO A 19 -14.11 18.56 -13.82
C PRO A 19 -14.25 17.78 -15.13
N ARG A 20 -13.16 17.69 -15.92
CA ARG A 20 -13.11 16.99 -17.21
C ARG A 20 -12.79 15.50 -17.13
N GLU A 21 -12.51 14.97 -15.94
CA GLU A 21 -12.14 13.55 -15.76
C GLU A 21 -13.35 12.69 -16.14
N SER A 22 -13.14 11.71 -16.99
CA SER A 22 -14.15 10.74 -17.35
C SER A 22 -14.37 9.74 -16.20
N TYR A 23 -15.54 9.12 -16.14
CA TYR A 23 -15.76 8.06 -15.14
C TYR A 23 -14.84 6.86 -15.35
N SER A 24 -14.41 6.60 -16.59
CA SER A 24 -13.42 5.56 -16.89
C SER A 24 -12.09 5.86 -16.22
N GLU A 25 -11.56 7.08 -16.34
CA GLU A 25 -10.30 7.47 -15.67
C GLU A 25 -10.41 7.37 -14.14
N VAL A 26 -11.55 7.77 -13.56
CA VAL A 26 -11.79 7.59 -12.11
C VAL A 26 -11.77 6.11 -11.74
N ILE A 27 -12.48 5.26 -12.49
CA ILE A 27 -12.54 3.82 -12.22
C ILE A 27 -11.17 3.18 -12.37
N ASP A 28 -10.44 3.47 -13.44
CA ASP A 28 -9.10 2.91 -13.70
C ASP A 28 -8.13 3.28 -12.59
N ARG A 29 -8.17 4.55 -12.13
CA ARG A 29 -7.36 5.00 -10.99
C ARG A 29 -7.73 4.28 -9.69
N LEU A 30 -9.02 4.09 -9.41
CA LEU A 30 -9.47 3.36 -8.23
C LEU A 30 -9.06 1.89 -8.29
N VAL A 31 -9.18 1.26 -9.46
CA VAL A 31 -8.74 -0.13 -9.68
C VAL A 31 -7.24 -0.24 -9.46
N ALA A 32 -6.43 0.65 -10.07
CA ALA A 32 -4.99 0.67 -9.88
C ALA A 32 -4.58 0.89 -8.41
N SER A 33 -5.37 1.65 -7.64
CA SER A 33 -5.10 1.85 -6.21
C SER A 33 -5.40 0.62 -5.34
N TYR A 34 -6.24 -0.31 -5.84
CA TYR A 34 -6.67 -1.49 -5.09
C TYR A 34 -5.99 -2.77 -5.57
N VAL A 35 -5.64 -2.84 -6.85
CA VAL A 35 -4.91 -3.96 -7.44
C VAL A 35 -3.42 -3.72 -7.22
N ASP A 36 -2.88 -4.39 -6.22
CA ASP A 36 -1.43 -4.53 -6.08
C ASP A 36 -0.95 -5.53 -7.14
N GLU A 37 -0.27 -5.03 -8.18
CA GLU A 37 0.29 -5.87 -9.25
C GLU A 37 1.46 -6.72 -8.76
N GLU A 38 2.10 -6.33 -7.64
CA GLU A 38 3.23 -7.02 -7.06
C GLU A 38 2.99 -7.28 -5.55
N PRO A 39 1.99 -8.12 -5.22
CA PRO A 39 1.66 -8.37 -3.83
C PRO A 39 2.82 -9.06 -3.13
N LEU A 40 3.16 -8.60 -1.93
CA LEU A 40 4.16 -9.23 -1.10
C LEU A 40 3.80 -10.71 -0.85
N SER A 41 4.82 -11.57 -0.94
CA SER A 41 4.64 -12.98 -0.60
C SER A 41 4.17 -13.15 0.84
N ALA A 42 3.47 -14.26 1.13
CA ALA A 42 3.03 -14.56 2.48
C ALA A 42 4.20 -14.64 3.48
N GLU A 43 5.37 -15.09 3.02
CA GLU A 43 6.60 -15.15 3.80
C GLU A 43 7.13 -13.76 4.11
N THR A 44 7.18 -12.87 3.11
CA THR A 44 7.59 -11.47 3.30
C THR A 44 6.66 -10.76 4.28
N LEU A 45 5.34 -10.93 4.14
CA LEU A 45 4.36 -10.38 5.07
C LEU A 45 4.54 -10.92 6.50
N LYS A 46 4.89 -12.21 6.65
CA LYS A 46 5.20 -12.81 7.95
C LYS A 46 6.47 -12.21 8.55
N ALA A 47 7.53 -12.06 7.76
CA ALA A 47 8.79 -11.45 8.20
C ALA A 47 8.58 -10.01 8.67
N ILE A 48 7.80 -9.21 7.94
CA ILE A 48 7.45 -7.83 8.35
C ILE A 48 6.71 -7.81 9.69
N ARG A 49 5.72 -8.70 9.88
CA ARG A 49 4.99 -8.80 11.15
C ARG A 49 5.92 -9.14 12.31
N GLN A 50 6.80 -10.12 12.12
CA GLN A 50 7.77 -10.52 13.13
C GLN A 50 8.74 -9.38 13.46
N ALA A 51 9.32 -8.72 12.44
CA ALA A 51 10.23 -7.59 12.64
C ALA A 51 9.57 -6.46 13.43
N ARG A 52 8.28 -6.18 13.19
CA ARG A 52 7.53 -5.18 13.96
C ARG A 52 7.35 -5.59 15.43
N ASP A 53 7.12 -6.88 15.69
CA ASP A 53 7.02 -7.39 17.06
C ASP A 53 8.38 -7.37 17.77
N ASP A 54 9.45 -7.67 17.05
CA ASP A 54 10.83 -7.58 17.52
C ASP A 54 11.15 -6.14 17.95
N VAL A 55 10.88 -5.15 17.10
CA VAL A 55 11.04 -3.72 17.44
C VAL A 55 10.21 -3.34 18.67
N ARG A 56 8.93 -3.74 18.73
CA ARG A 56 8.05 -3.43 19.87
C ARG A 56 8.56 -4.04 21.18
N SER A 57 9.18 -5.22 21.10
CA SER A 57 9.74 -5.92 22.25
C SER A 57 11.17 -5.52 22.61
N GLY A 58 11.76 -4.56 21.90
CA GLY A 58 13.15 -4.14 22.10
C GLY A 58 14.20 -5.11 21.57
N ARG A 59 13.81 -6.09 20.75
CA ARG A 59 14.71 -7.03 20.07
C ARG A 59 15.19 -6.45 18.74
N PHE A 60 15.97 -5.38 18.78
CA PHE A 60 16.58 -4.79 17.58
C PHE A 60 18.00 -4.33 17.90
N TYR A 61 18.82 -4.24 16.86
CA TYR A 61 20.11 -3.56 16.94
C TYR A 61 19.95 -2.14 16.41
N THR A 62 20.61 -1.20 17.05
CA THR A 62 20.87 0.12 16.49
C THR A 62 21.85 0.02 15.32
N MET A 63 21.97 1.09 14.54
CA MET A 63 22.91 1.13 13.42
C MET A 63 24.35 0.90 13.89
N GLU A 64 24.78 1.58 14.97
CA GLU A 64 26.12 1.44 15.55
C GLU A 64 26.39 0.00 16.01
N GLU A 65 25.44 -0.62 16.72
CA GLU A 65 25.57 -2.02 17.15
C GLU A 65 25.66 -2.98 15.95
N ALA A 66 24.89 -2.74 14.89
CA ALA A 66 24.93 -3.56 13.69
C ALA A 66 26.26 -3.41 12.91
N GLU A 67 26.78 -2.20 12.77
CA GLU A 67 28.08 -1.93 12.12
C GLU A 67 29.22 -2.63 12.86
N LYS A 68 29.20 -2.58 14.19
CA LYS A 68 30.15 -3.29 15.04
C LYS A 68 30.11 -4.81 14.87
N GLU A 69 28.91 -5.40 14.91
CA GLU A 69 28.73 -6.85 14.72
C GLU A 69 29.15 -7.31 13.32
N LEU A 70 29.02 -6.44 12.32
CA LEU A 70 29.45 -6.71 10.94
C LEU A 70 30.93 -6.36 10.68
N GLY A 71 31.64 -5.78 11.64
CA GLY A 71 33.05 -5.38 11.50
C GLY A 71 33.27 -4.23 10.52
N LEU A 72 32.31 -3.31 10.44
CA LEU A 72 32.34 -2.13 9.57
C LEU A 72 32.84 -0.86 10.28
N GLU A 73 33.23 -0.97 11.56
CA GLU A 73 33.86 0.09 12.38
C GLU A 73 35.35 0.31 12.09
#